data_AF-A0AA35UDF4-F1
#
_entry.id   AF-A0AA35UDF4-F1
#
_cell.length_a   1.000
_cell.length_b   1.000
_cell.length_c   1.000
_cell.angle_alpha   90.00
_cell.angle_beta   90.00
_cell.angle_gamma   90.00
#
_symmetry.space_group_name_H-M   'P 1'
#
loop_
_entity.id
_entity.type
_entity.pdbx_description
1 polymer ?
#
loop_
_entity_poly.entity_id
_entity_poly.type
_entity_poly.pdbx_seq_one_letter_code
_entity_poly.pdbx_strand_id
1 'polypeptide(L)'
;MPSKRDQLKVPFGTLIEGGMIKAGETLVCPRRQFRARVRADGSLIHDDTGGLPLNGSIHSLGAKLQGRQTCNGWAFWHLERGKTVIPIEDLRAEMRVRMGQPE
;
A
#
# COMPACT_ATOMS: atom_id res chain seq x y z
N MET A 1 18.45 3.50 -23.80
CA MET A 1 17.29 3.75 -22.93
C MET A 1 17.11 2.53 -22.04
N PRO A 2 17.23 2.62 -20.71
CA PRO A 2 17.13 1.44 -19.86
C PRO A 2 15.72 0.85 -19.94
N SER A 3 15.66 -0.43 -20.28
CA SER A 3 14.44 -1.19 -20.52
C SER A 3 13.60 -1.28 -19.24
N LYS A 4 12.27 -1.16 -19.35
CA LYS A 4 11.25 -1.32 -18.28
C LYS A 4 11.37 -2.58 -17.39
N ARG A 5 12.28 -3.51 -17.71
CA ARG A 5 12.55 -4.76 -16.99
C ARG A 5 13.56 -4.63 -15.84
N ASP A 6 14.34 -3.55 -15.76
CA ASP A 6 15.29 -3.26 -14.66
C ASP A 6 14.77 -2.20 -13.67
N GLN A 7 13.46 -1.96 -13.63
CA GLN A 7 12.90 -1.12 -12.58
C GLN A 7 13.06 -1.82 -11.23
N LEU A 8 13.79 -1.17 -10.31
CA LEU A 8 13.95 -1.59 -8.92
C LEU A 8 12.60 -2.08 -8.37
N LYS A 9 12.58 -3.36 -7.99
CA LYS A 9 11.41 -3.98 -7.36
C LYS A 9 11.30 -3.43 -5.95
N VAL A 10 10.48 -2.40 -5.77
CA VAL A 10 10.16 -1.83 -4.46
C VAL A 10 8.99 -2.61 -3.85
N PRO A 11 9.20 -3.40 -2.78
CA PRO A 11 8.14 -4.01 -2.01
C PRO A 11 7.46 -2.97 -1.10
N PHE A 12 6.26 -3.28 -0.62
CA PHE A 12 5.51 -2.36 0.25
C PHE A 12 6.24 -2.06 1.56
N GLY A 13 6.94 -3.04 2.13
CA GLY A 13 7.74 -2.86 3.35
C GLY A 13 8.80 -1.76 3.21
N THR A 14 9.39 -1.59 2.03
CA THR A 14 10.39 -0.53 1.79
C THR A 14 9.79 0.88 1.88
N LEU A 15 8.50 1.06 1.60
CA LEU A 15 7.84 2.34 1.85
C LEU A 15 7.72 2.65 3.35
N ILE A 16 7.64 1.62 4.17
CA ILE A 16 7.61 1.75 5.63
C ILE A 16 9.01 2.07 6.16
N GLU A 17 10.01 1.31 5.73
CA GLU A 17 11.41 1.52 6.08
C GLU A 17 11.92 2.89 5.63
N GLY A 18 11.52 3.34 4.44
CA GLY A 18 11.85 4.66 3.89
C GLY A 18 11.11 5.83 4.55
N GLY A 19 10.20 5.55 5.50
CA GLY A 19 9.41 6.55 6.24
C GLY A 19 8.28 7.21 5.45
N MET A 20 8.02 6.75 4.22
CA MET A 20 6.94 7.27 3.36
C MET A 20 5.57 6.88 3.88
N ILE A 21 5.44 5.70 4.48
CA ILE A 21 4.24 5.20 5.16
C ILE A 21 4.65 4.78 6.58
N LYS A 22 3.86 5.12 7.58
CA LYS A 22 4.12 4.70 8.97
C LYS A 22 3.16 3.58 9.39
N ALA A 23 3.65 2.69 10.24
CA ALA A 23 2.80 1.74 10.93
C ALA A 23 1.73 2.50 11.74
N GLY A 24 0.48 2.05 11.65
CA GLY A 24 -0.68 2.72 12.22
C GLY A 24 -1.41 3.66 11.26
N GLU A 25 -0.81 4.04 10.13
CA GLU A 25 -1.53 4.85 9.13
C GLU A 25 -2.66 4.07 8.47
N THR A 26 -3.66 4.80 7.98
CA THR A 26 -4.84 4.21 7.34
C THR A 26 -4.72 4.32 5.82
N LEU A 27 -4.86 3.19 5.15
CA LEU A 27 -5.09 3.10 3.72
C LEU A 27 -6.59 2.99 3.46
N VAL A 28 -7.06 3.61 2.40
CA VAL A 28 -8.44 3.56 1.94
C VAL A 28 -8.49 3.16 0.47
N CYS A 29 -9.60 2.57 0.04
CA CYS A 29 -9.84 2.37 -1.39
C CYS A 29 -10.23 3.71 -2.06
N PRO A 30 -10.24 3.81 -3.40
CA PRO A 30 -10.51 5.08 -4.11
C PRO A 30 -11.91 5.62 -3.81
N ARG A 31 -12.86 4.74 -3.47
CA ARG A 31 -14.24 5.08 -3.08
C ARG A 31 -14.43 5.22 -1.57
N ARG A 32 -13.37 5.10 -0.77
CA ARG A 32 -13.37 5.13 0.72
C ARG A 32 -14.32 4.11 1.38
N GLN A 33 -14.77 3.10 0.63
CA GLN A 33 -15.61 2.01 1.11
C GLN A 33 -14.86 1.09 2.07
N PHE A 34 -13.58 0.85 1.80
CA PHE A 34 -12.74 -0.03 2.61
C PHE A 34 -11.59 0.75 3.21
N ARG A 35 -11.27 0.44 4.47
CA ARG A 35 -10.20 1.07 5.23
C ARG A 35 -9.32 -0.01 5.85
N ALA A 36 -8.01 0.11 5.75
CA ALA A 36 -7.08 -0.83 6.36
C ALA A 36 -5.95 -0.09 7.05
N ARG A 37 -5.53 -0.55 8.22
CA ARG A 37 -4.41 0.00 8.96
C ARG A 37 -3.12 -0.71 8.56
N VAL A 38 -2.06 0.06 8.39
CA VAL A 38 -0.72 -0.47 8.08
C VAL A 38 -0.09 -1.02 9.35
N ARG A 39 0.48 -2.22 9.28
CA ARG A 39 1.27 -2.83 10.36
C ARG A 39 2.77 -2.67 10.08
N ALA A 40 3.57 -2.72 11.13
CA ALA A 40 5.03 -2.56 11.03
C ALA A 40 5.70 -3.68 10.21
N ASP A 41 5.06 -4.85 10.11
CA ASP A 41 5.50 -5.99 9.30
C ASP A 41 5.16 -5.85 7.80
N GLY A 42 4.56 -4.74 7.37
CA GLY A 42 4.13 -4.52 5.98
C GLY A 42 2.80 -5.17 5.62
N SER A 43 2.12 -5.82 6.57
CA SER A 43 0.76 -6.30 6.38
C SER A 43 -0.26 -5.17 6.63
N LEU A 44 -1.45 -5.36 6.07
CA LEU A 44 -2.61 -4.52 6.31
C LEU A 44 -3.60 -5.28 7.18
N ILE A 45 -4.28 -4.55 8.07
CA ILE A 45 -5.39 -5.06 8.87
C ILE A 45 -6.64 -4.22 8.60
N HIS A 46 -7.69 -4.86 8.13
CA HIS A 46 -9.02 -4.29 8.02
C HIS A 46 -9.82 -4.72 9.26
N ASP A 47 -10.19 -3.74 10.06
CA ASP A 47 -11.03 -3.92 11.23
C ASP A 47 -12.26 -3.03 11.02
N ASP A 48 -13.31 -3.63 10.47
CA ASP A 48 -14.59 -2.98 10.25
C ASP A 48 -15.65 -3.71 11.08
N THR A 49 -16.42 -2.89 11.76
CA THR A 49 -17.11 -3.18 13.01
C THR A 49 -18.10 -4.34 12.90
N GLY A 50 -17.77 -5.47 13.52
CA GLY A 50 -18.72 -6.57 13.81
C GLY A 50 -18.25 -7.99 13.51
N GLY A 51 -17.07 -8.18 12.90
CA GLY A 51 -16.53 -9.49 12.54
C GLY A 51 -15.08 -9.72 12.97
N LEU A 52 -14.53 -10.89 12.60
CA LEU A 52 -13.10 -11.18 12.76
C LEU A 52 -12.27 -10.23 11.87
N PRO A 53 -11.22 -9.59 12.41
CA PRO A 53 -10.39 -8.68 11.64
C PRO A 53 -9.72 -9.43 10.48
N LEU A 54 -9.75 -8.83 9.29
CA LEU A 54 -9.11 -9.39 8.11
C LEU A 54 -7.70 -8.84 7.97
N ASN A 55 -6.72 -9.71 7.84
CA ASN A 55 -5.33 -9.33 7.59
C ASN A 55 -4.80 -9.92 6.27
N GLY A 56 -3.78 -9.27 5.72
CA GLY A 56 -3.09 -9.71 4.51
C GLY A 56 -2.10 -8.69 3.99
N SER A 57 -1.47 -9.00 2.86
CA SER A 57 -0.68 -8.01 2.12
C SER A 57 -1.62 -7.01 1.43
N ILE A 58 -1.05 -5.95 0.86
CA ILE A 58 -1.81 -4.98 0.05
C ILE A 58 -2.62 -5.66 -1.08
N HIS A 59 -2.15 -6.79 -1.60
CA HIS A 59 -2.80 -7.57 -2.65
C HIS A 59 -3.85 -8.51 -2.08
N SER A 60 -3.49 -9.36 -1.11
CA SER A 60 -4.41 -10.39 -0.62
C SER A 60 -5.56 -9.78 0.17
N LEU A 61 -5.33 -8.72 0.96
CA LEU A 61 -6.41 -8.02 1.67
C LEU A 61 -7.35 -7.32 0.67
N GLY A 62 -6.79 -6.61 -0.32
CA GLY A 62 -7.60 -5.93 -1.35
C GLY A 62 -8.45 -6.92 -2.16
N ALA A 63 -7.92 -8.12 -2.43
CA ALA A 63 -8.66 -9.19 -3.10
C ALA A 63 -9.81 -9.73 -2.23
N LYS A 64 -9.52 -10.05 -0.96
CA LYS A 64 -10.52 -10.49 0.04
C LYS A 64 -11.67 -9.49 0.17
N LEU A 65 -11.36 -8.20 0.35
CA LEU A 65 -12.38 -7.16 0.54
C LEU A 65 -13.25 -6.93 -0.70
N GLN A 66 -12.69 -7.14 -1.90
CA GLN A 66 -13.46 -7.03 -3.15
C GLN A 66 -14.18 -8.33 -3.53
N GLY A 67 -14.02 -9.43 -2.78
CA GLY A 67 -14.53 -10.74 -3.16
C GLY A 67 -13.91 -11.27 -4.47
N ARG A 68 -12.65 -10.91 -4.76
CA ARG A 68 -11.91 -11.31 -5.98
C ARG A 68 -10.76 -12.24 -5.63
N GLN A 69 -10.30 -13.02 -6.61
CA GLN A 69 -9.12 -13.88 -6.45
C GLN A 69 -7.82 -13.08 -6.41
N THR A 70 -7.75 -11.96 -7.13
CA THR A 70 -6.56 -11.12 -7.23
C THR A 70 -6.91 -9.63 -7.13
N CYS A 71 -5.94 -8.83 -6.70
CA CYS A 71 -6.07 -7.37 -6.63
C CYS A 71 -4.71 -6.72 -6.88
N ASN A 72 -4.68 -5.67 -7.71
CA ASN A 72 -3.53 -4.79 -7.81
C ASN A 72 -3.55 -3.82 -6.62
N GLY A 73 -2.97 -4.24 -5.49
CA GLY A 73 -2.95 -3.49 -4.24
C GLY A 73 -2.34 -2.08 -4.37
N TRP A 74 -1.37 -1.90 -5.27
CA TRP A 74 -0.72 -0.61 -5.48
C TRP A 74 -1.64 0.47 -6.06
N ALA A 75 -2.50 0.08 -7.00
CA ALA A 75 -3.49 0.97 -7.58
C ALA A 75 -4.77 1.06 -6.73
N PHE A 76 -5.04 0.04 -5.92
CA PHE A 76 -6.24 -0.03 -5.11
C PHE A 76 -6.14 0.83 -3.84
N TRP A 77 -5.01 0.77 -3.14
CA TRP A 77 -4.86 1.46 -1.86
C TRP A 77 -4.35 2.89 -2.02
N HIS A 78 -4.93 3.78 -1.23
CA HIS A 78 -4.53 5.18 -1.12
C HIS A 78 -4.28 5.49 0.36
N LEU A 79 -3.17 6.15 0.67
CA LEU A 79 -2.86 6.61 2.00
C LEU A 79 -3.75 7.80 2.37
N GLU A 80 -4.51 7.69 3.46
CA GLU A 80 -5.35 8.75 4.00
C GLU A 80 -4.55 9.55 5.04
N ARG A 81 -4.20 10.81 4.69
CA ARG A 81 -3.54 11.77 5.59
C ARG A 81 -4.41 13.01 5.74
N GLY A 82 -5.21 13.04 6.79
CA GLY A 82 -6.17 14.12 7.02
C GLY A 82 -7.24 14.15 5.92
N LYS A 83 -7.26 15.22 5.12
CA LYS A 83 -8.19 15.39 3.98
C LYS A 83 -7.62 14.89 2.65
N THR A 84 -6.35 14.53 2.62
CA THR A 84 -5.65 14.14 1.39
C THR A 84 -5.62 12.61 1.28
N VAL A 85 -5.83 12.13 0.06
CA VAL A 85 -5.68 10.72 -0.30
C VAL A 85 -4.58 10.61 -1.34
N ILE A 86 -3.53 9.84 -1.04
CA ILE A 86 -2.33 9.71 -1.87
C ILE A 86 -2.24 8.28 -2.39
N PRO A 87 -2.23 8.04 -3.71
CA PRO A 87 -2.03 6.69 -4.25
C PRO A 87 -0.71 6.08 -3.77
N ILE A 88 -0.72 4.83 -3.28
CA ILE A 88 0.53 4.21 -2.80
C ILE A 88 1.50 3.85 -3.94
N GLU A 89 1.02 3.74 -5.19
CA GLU A 89 1.89 3.59 -6.36
C GLU A 89 2.72 4.87 -6.61
N ASP A 90 2.22 6.05 -6.28
CA ASP A 90 2.99 7.31 -6.40
C ASP A 90 4.16 7.30 -5.39
N LEU A 91 3.88 6.90 -4.14
CA LEU A 91 4.92 6.71 -3.12
C LEU A 91 5.95 5.67 -3.55
N ARG A 92 5.50 4.60 -4.23
CA ARG A 92 6.39 3.59 -4.81
C ARG A 92 7.28 4.15 -5.91
N ALA A 93 6.73 4.99 -6.79
CA ALA A 93 7.49 5.66 -7.83
C ALA A 93 8.55 6.59 -7.22
N GLU A 94 8.21 7.36 -6.19
CA GLU A 94 9.15 8.20 -5.45
C GLU A 94 10.27 7.38 -4.82
N MET A 95 9.94 6.25 -4.17
CA MET A 95 10.95 5.37 -3.57
C MET A 95 11.89 4.76 -4.60
N ARG A 96 11.39 4.41 -5.80
CA ARG A 96 12.24 3.93 -6.90
C ARG A 96 13.27 4.97 -7.30
N VAL A 97 12.87 6.25 -7.39
CA VAL A 97 13.79 7.34 -7.72
C VAL A 97 14.83 7.48 -6.61
N ARG A 98 14.40 7.47 -5.34
CA ARG A 98 15.29 7.59 -4.18
C ARG A 98 16.32 6.46 -4.09
N MET A 99 15.94 5.22 -4.42
CA MET A 99 16.86 4.08 -4.42
C MET A 99 17.77 4.04 -5.66
N GLY A 100 17.41 4.73 -6.73
CA GLY A 100 18.15 4.76 -8.00
C GLY A 100 19.13 5.93 -8.14
N GLN A 101 19.12 6.89 -7.19
CA GLN A 101 20.12 7.95 -7.13
C GLN A 101 21.34 7.45 -6.34
N PRO A 102 22.55 7.43 -6.92
CA PRO A 102 23.77 7.29 -6.13
C PRO A 102 23.93 8.57 -5.26
N GLU A 103 24.31 8.40 -3.99
CA GLU A 103 24.76 9.50 -3.12
C GLU A 103 25.95 10.25 -3.74
#